data_AF-A0A7J7XWA2-F1
#
_entry.id   AF-A0A7J7XWA2-F1
#
_cell.length_a   1.000
_cell.length_b   1.000
_cell.length_c   1.000
_cell.angle_alpha   90.00
_cell.angle_beta   90.00
_cell.angle_gamma   90.00
#
_symmetry.space_group_name_H-M   'P 1'
#
loop_
_entity.id
_entity.type
_entity.pdbx_description
1 polymer ?
#
loop_
_entity_poly.entity_id
_entity_poly.type
_entity_poly.pdbx_seq_one_letter_code
_entity_poly.pdbx_strand_id
1 'polypeptide(L)'
;MAAVVAATALKGRGARNARVLRGILAGATANKAAQSRTRALQSHSSPECKEEPEPLPPELEYIPRKKAKNPMKAVGVAWAIGFPCGILLFILTKREVDKNRLKQMKARQNMRAANTGEYSLYTRTWLGYLFYRQQLRRARSRYPKGHSRTQPRLFNGVKVLPIPVLSDNYSYLIIDTQARLAVAVDPSDPQAVQASIEKEGVTLVAILCTHKHWDHSGGNRDLSRRHQDCRVYGSPQDGIPYLTHPLCHQDVVSVGRLQIRALATPGHTQGHLVYLLDGEPYKGPSCLFSGDLLFLSGCGRTFEGTAETMLSSLDTVLGLEDDTLLWPGHEYAEENLGFAGVVEPENLARERKMQWVQRQRMERKSTCPSTLGEERSYNPFLRTHCPELQEAVRPGPGPAEDAGCSRAELLEKLRRLKDLHKSK
;
A
#
# COMPACT_ATOMS: atom_id res chain seq x y z
N MET A 1 -43.78 -30.52 -29.31
CA MET A 1 -45.27 -30.61 -29.32
C MET A 1 -45.75 -29.95 -28.02
N ALA A 2 -46.57 -28.89 -28.08
CA ALA A 2 -48.04 -28.92 -27.94
C ALA A 2 -48.49 -29.39 -26.54
N ALA A 3 -49.44 -28.77 -25.80
CA ALA A 3 -50.48 -27.76 -26.13
C ALA A 3 -51.06 -27.14 -24.80
N VAL A 4 -51.96 -26.14 -24.66
CA VAL A 4 -52.62 -25.13 -25.55
C VAL A 4 -53.41 -24.07 -24.71
N VAL A 5 -53.35 -22.75 -25.04
CA VAL A 5 -54.39 -21.66 -24.81
C VAL A 5 -54.79 -21.33 -23.33
N ALA A 6 -55.29 -20.16 -22.88
CA ALA A 6 -55.87 -18.90 -23.42
C ALA A 6 -55.16 -17.62 -22.85
N ALA A 7 -55.25 -16.38 -23.38
CA ALA A 7 -56.37 -15.52 -23.84
C ALA A 7 -57.33 -15.10 -22.69
N THR A 8 -57.81 -13.86 -22.49
CA THR A 8 -58.10 -12.67 -23.35
C THR A 8 -58.04 -11.37 -22.49
N ALA A 9 -57.51 -10.20 -22.91
CA ALA A 9 -58.05 -9.14 -23.81
C ALA A 9 -59.01 -8.10 -23.10
N LEU A 10 -59.21 -6.82 -23.50
CA LEU A 10 -58.68 -5.97 -24.59
C LEU A 10 -59.03 -4.45 -24.43
N LYS A 11 -58.50 -3.61 -25.35
CA LYS A 11 -58.78 -2.19 -25.73
C LYS A 11 -57.76 -1.17 -25.16
N GLY A 12 -57.19 -0.23 -25.93
CA GLY A 12 -57.21 0.10 -27.39
C GLY A 12 -56.54 1.49 -27.60
N ARG A 13 -56.30 2.06 -28.79
CA ARG A 13 -56.40 1.66 -30.22
C ARG A 13 -55.62 2.75 -31.04
N GLY A 14 -54.88 2.42 -32.10
CA GLY A 14 -54.22 3.42 -32.98
C GLY A 14 -53.10 2.80 -33.84
N ALA A 15 -52.93 3.21 -35.11
CA ALA A 15 -52.05 2.50 -36.05
C ALA A 15 -51.59 3.33 -37.28
N ARG A 16 -50.58 2.77 -38.00
CA ARG A 16 -50.04 3.17 -39.33
C ARG A 16 -49.13 4.42 -39.30
N ASN A 17 -48.12 4.58 -40.18
CA ASN A 17 -47.75 3.89 -41.44
C ASN A 17 -46.22 3.62 -41.55
N ALA A 18 -45.74 2.97 -42.62
CA ALA A 18 -44.32 2.56 -42.77
C ALA A 18 -43.77 2.60 -44.23
N ARG A 19 -42.45 2.86 -44.37
CA ARG A 19 -41.48 2.47 -45.45
C ARG A 19 -40.05 2.89 -44.98
N VAL A 20 -38.91 2.18 -45.08
CA VAL A 20 -38.37 1.09 -45.96
C VAL A 20 -37.78 1.67 -47.27
N LEU A 21 -36.45 1.67 -47.56
CA LEU A 21 -35.60 0.49 -47.85
C LEU A 21 -34.06 0.81 -48.10
N ARG A 22 -33.14 -0.13 -47.70
CA ARG A 22 -31.76 -0.49 -48.22
C ARG A 22 -30.61 0.52 -48.47
N GLY A 23 -29.39 0.01 -48.21
CA GLY A 23 -28.12 0.35 -48.92
C GLY A 23 -26.89 -0.35 -48.29
N ILE A 24 -26.24 -1.33 -48.97
CA ILE A 24 -25.12 -2.13 -48.43
C ILE A 24 -24.11 -2.50 -49.56
N LEU A 25 -22.80 -2.50 -49.22
CA LEU A 25 -21.62 -3.05 -49.95
C LEU A 25 -21.30 -2.55 -51.37
N ALA A 26 -20.09 -2.01 -51.54
CA ALA A 26 -19.00 -2.60 -52.35
C ALA A 26 -17.79 -1.66 -52.46
N GLY A 27 -16.63 -2.16 -52.90
CA GLY A 27 -15.56 -1.33 -53.48
C GLY A 27 -14.23 -1.29 -52.71
N ALA A 28 -13.34 -2.26 -52.97
CA ALA A 28 -11.93 -2.16 -52.64
C ALA A 28 -11.08 -2.64 -53.83
N THR A 29 -10.25 -1.77 -54.41
CA THR A 29 -9.08 -2.18 -55.21
C THR A 29 -8.04 -1.07 -55.36
N ALA A 30 -6.80 -1.53 -55.46
CA ALA A 30 -5.53 -0.79 -55.51
C ALA A 30 -5.41 0.36 -56.54
N ASN A 31 -4.43 1.23 -56.30
CA ASN A 31 -3.47 1.57 -57.35
C ASN A 31 -2.01 1.62 -56.81
N LYS A 32 -1.02 1.61 -57.71
CA LYS A 32 0.42 1.39 -57.44
C LYS A 32 1.31 2.62 -57.77
N ALA A 33 2.63 2.43 -57.54
CA ALA A 33 3.78 3.29 -57.86
C ALA A 33 4.11 4.32 -56.76
N ALA A 34 5.23 4.28 -56.01
CA ALA A 34 6.60 3.75 -56.16
C ALA A 34 7.60 4.68 -56.87
N GLN A 35 8.65 5.07 -56.12
CA GLN A 35 9.97 5.45 -56.61
C GLN A 35 11.02 4.97 -55.59
N SER A 36 12.16 4.49 -56.09
CA SER A 36 13.30 4.09 -55.27
C SER A 36 14.53 4.92 -55.64
N ARG A 37 15.43 5.12 -54.67
CA ARG A 37 16.82 5.50 -54.93
C ARG A 37 17.74 4.78 -53.96
N THR A 38 18.43 3.76 -54.48
CA THR A 38 19.60 3.16 -53.84
C THR A 38 20.84 4.01 -54.13
N ARG A 39 21.70 4.19 -53.13
CA ARG A 39 23.14 4.40 -53.32
C ARG A 39 23.86 3.67 -52.19
N ALA A 40 24.92 2.95 -52.53
CA ALA A 40 25.60 2.04 -51.62
C ALA A 40 27.04 2.50 -51.35
N LEU A 41 27.60 1.95 -50.26
CA LEU A 41 29.04 1.83 -49.96
C LEU A 41 29.85 3.13 -49.92
N GLN A 42 30.29 3.47 -48.70
CA GLN A 42 31.68 3.18 -48.34
C GLN A 42 31.80 2.87 -46.85
N SER A 43 32.87 2.19 -46.47
CA SER A 43 33.04 1.53 -45.17
C SER A 43 34.28 2.07 -44.44
N HIS A 44 34.14 2.36 -43.15
CA HIS A 44 35.26 2.31 -42.21
C HIS A 44 34.84 1.59 -40.93
N SER A 45 35.72 0.73 -40.44
CA SER A 45 35.49 -0.19 -39.34
C SER A 45 36.40 0.13 -38.15
N SER A 46 35.81 0.27 -36.97
CA SER A 46 36.46 0.08 -35.67
C SER A 46 35.42 -0.50 -34.70
N PRO A 47 35.82 -1.31 -33.71
CA PRO A 47 34.92 -2.24 -33.04
C PRO A 47 34.05 -1.60 -31.95
N GLU A 48 32.84 -2.15 -31.78
CA GLU A 48 32.04 -1.94 -30.57
C GLU A 48 32.79 -2.52 -29.35
N CYS A 49 33.13 -1.69 -28.37
CA CYS A 49 33.57 -2.18 -27.07
C CYS A 49 32.34 -2.71 -26.32
N LYS A 50 32.18 -4.03 -26.26
CA LYS A 50 31.15 -4.68 -25.43
C LYS A 50 31.65 -4.74 -24.00
N GLU A 51 31.35 -3.69 -23.24
CA GLU A 51 31.50 -3.70 -21.79
C GLU A 51 30.58 -4.79 -21.22
N GLU A 52 31.17 -5.83 -20.61
CA GLU A 52 30.41 -6.74 -19.75
C GLU A 52 30.01 -5.97 -18.48
N PRO A 53 28.73 -6.00 -18.05
CA PRO A 53 28.30 -5.26 -16.87
C PRO A 53 28.99 -5.80 -15.62
N GLU A 54 29.45 -4.90 -14.75
CA GLU A 54 30.20 -5.26 -13.55
C GLU A 54 29.47 -6.29 -12.65
N PRO A 55 30.21 -7.21 -12.01
CA PRO A 55 29.64 -8.20 -11.13
C PRO A 55 29.12 -7.54 -9.84
N LEU A 56 27.80 -7.40 -9.73
CA LEU A 56 27.11 -6.90 -8.53
C LEU A 56 27.63 -7.54 -7.23
N PRO A 57 27.81 -6.76 -6.14
CA PRO A 57 28.33 -7.27 -4.87
C PRO A 57 27.40 -8.34 -4.24
N PRO A 58 27.93 -9.18 -3.33
CA PRO A 58 27.28 -10.43 -2.93
C PRO A 58 26.04 -10.22 -2.03
N GLU A 59 24.86 -10.05 -2.64
CA GLU A 59 23.57 -10.06 -1.93
C GLU A 59 23.38 -11.33 -1.08
N LEU A 60 22.77 -11.16 0.10
CA LEU A 60 22.54 -12.18 1.12
C LEU A 60 21.91 -13.48 0.58
N GLU A 61 22.46 -14.60 1.03
CA GLU A 61 22.11 -15.93 0.53
C GLU A 61 20.67 -16.34 0.89
N TYR A 62 19.93 -16.87 -0.08
CA TYR A 62 18.63 -17.50 0.18
C TYR A 62 18.86 -18.82 0.94
N ILE A 63 18.69 -18.79 2.27
CA ILE A 63 18.77 -19.99 3.11
C ILE A 63 17.52 -20.86 2.85
N PRO A 64 17.64 -22.04 2.22
CA PRO A 64 16.47 -22.88 1.96
C PRO A 64 16.10 -23.66 3.24
N ARG A 65 14.83 -24.03 3.38
CA ARG A 65 14.30 -24.79 4.54
C ARG A 65 14.97 -26.16 4.79
N LYS A 66 15.82 -26.62 3.88
CA LYS A 66 16.87 -27.63 4.12
C LYS A 66 18.15 -27.09 3.49
N LYS A 67 19.30 -27.22 4.15
CA LYS A 67 20.61 -26.91 3.55
C LYS A 67 20.74 -27.66 2.22
N ALA A 68 20.87 -26.93 1.11
CA ALA A 68 21.21 -27.54 -0.16
C ALA A 68 22.55 -28.26 -0.04
N LYS A 69 22.68 -29.46 -0.61
CA LYS A 69 23.98 -30.14 -0.70
C LYS A 69 24.87 -29.29 -1.60
N ASN A 70 25.81 -28.52 -1.03
CA ASN A 70 26.75 -27.72 -1.81
C ASN A 70 27.60 -28.67 -2.69
N PRO A 71 27.42 -28.68 -4.03
CA PRO A 71 28.04 -29.67 -4.88
C PRO A 71 29.55 -29.41 -5.06
N MET A 72 30.02 -28.18 -4.81
CA MET A 72 31.45 -27.84 -4.84
C MET A 72 32.26 -28.62 -3.79
N LYS A 73 31.62 -29.15 -2.73
CA LYS A 73 32.29 -30.02 -1.76
C LYS A 73 32.80 -31.33 -2.38
N ALA A 74 32.08 -31.90 -3.35
CA ALA A 74 32.53 -33.09 -4.07
C ALA A 74 33.72 -32.75 -5.00
N VAL A 75 33.69 -31.56 -5.62
CA VAL A 75 34.78 -31.05 -6.45
C VAL A 75 36.07 -30.86 -5.64
N GLY A 76 35.99 -30.22 -4.47
CA GLY A 76 37.15 -30.01 -3.60
C GLY A 76 37.81 -31.31 -3.13
N VAL A 77 37.00 -32.34 -2.81
CA VAL A 77 37.52 -33.67 -2.46
C VAL A 77 38.19 -34.35 -3.66
N ALA A 78 37.60 -34.28 -4.87
CA ALA A 78 38.22 -34.83 -6.07
C ALA A 78 39.54 -34.13 -6.46
N TRP A 79 39.64 -32.81 -6.20
CA TRP A 79 40.85 -32.02 -6.43
C TRP A 79 41.98 -32.38 -5.44
N ALA A 80 41.63 -32.59 -4.16
CA ALA A 80 42.57 -33.01 -3.12
C ALA A 80 43.16 -34.43 -3.33
N ILE A 81 42.56 -35.23 -4.21
CA ILE A 81 43.03 -36.59 -4.57
C ILE A 81 43.83 -36.56 -5.91
N GLY A 82 44.07 -35.37 -6.48
CA GLY A 82 44.96 -35.19 -7.64
C GLY A 82 44.43 -35.69 -8.97
N PHE A 83 43.12 -36.01 -9.07
CA PHE A 83 42.56 -36.64 -10.27
C PHE A 83 42.32 -35.60 -11.40
N PRO A 84 42.82 -35.78 -12.64
CA PRO A 84 42.65 -34.82 -13.73
C PRO A 84 41.20 -34.46 -14.06
N CYS A 85 40.26 -35.36 -13.76
CA CYS A 85 38.81 -35.10 -13.88
C CYS A 85 38.31 -33.94 -13.02
N GLY A 86 39.07 -33.45 -12.03
CA GLY A 86 38.67 -32.36 -11.15
C GLY A 86 38.30 -31.06 -11.87
N ILE A 87 38.99 -30.71 -12.98
CA ILE A 87 38.68 -29.52 -13.79
C ILE A 87 37.35 -29.70 -14.55
N LEU A 88 37.15 -30.85 -15.18
CA LEU A 88 35.88 -31.20 -15.84
C LEU A 88 34.71 -31.22 -14.85
N LEU A 89 34.92 -31.82 -13.67
CA LEU A 89 33.93 -31.88 -12.61
C LEU A 89 33.62 -30.48 -12.06
N PHE A 90 34.62 -29.60 -11.90
CA PHE A 90 34.43 -28.19 -11.54
C PHE A 90 33.56 -27.45 -12.57
N ILE A 91 33.88 -27.57 -13.87
CA ILE A 91 33.16 -26.88 -14.95
C ILE A 91 31.69 -27.36 -15.02
N LEU A 92 31.46 -28.67 -14.93
CA LEU A 92 30.10 -29.24 -14.90
C LEU A 92 29.33 -28.81 -13.66
N THR A 93 29.98 -28.82 -12.49
CA THR A 93 29.36 -28.41 -11.22
C THR A 93 29.03 -26.92 -11.20
N LYS A 94 29.95 -26.06 -11.66
CA LYS A 94 29.73 -24.62 -11.79
C LYS A 94 28.57 -24.34 -12.75
N ARG A 95 28.55 -24.97 -13.94
CA ARG A 95 27.42 -24.86 -14.89
C ARG A 95 26.07 -25.24 -14.28
N GLU A 96 26.01 -26.24 -13.40
CA GLU A 96 24.76 -26.60 -12.72
C GLU A 96 24.42 -25.65 -11.56
N VAL A 97 25.41 -25.13 -10.81
CA VAL A 97 25.18 -24.04 -9.84
C VAL A 97 24.64 -22.79 -10.54
N ASP A 98 25.23 -22.38 -11.67
CA ASP A 98 24.83 -21.20 -12.43
C ASP A 98 23.43 -21.35 -13.06
N LYS A 99 23.09 -22.52 -13.61
CA LYS A 99 21.71 -22.85 -14.02
C LYS A 99 20.73 -22.73 -12.86
N ASN A 100 21.09 -23.19 -11.66
CA ASN A 100 20.19 -23.14 -10.51
C ASN A 100 20.09 -21.73 -9.89
N ARG A 101 21.16 -20.91 -9.94
CA ARG A 101 21.10 -19.46 -9.69
C ARG A 101 20.16 -18.77 -10.68
N LEU A 102 20.27 -19.06 -11.98
CA LEU A 102 19.38 -18.49 -13.01
C LEU A 102 17.91 -18.90 -12.82
N LYS A 103 17.63 -20.14 -12.43
CA LYS A 103 16.27 -20.59 -12.02
C LYS A 103 15.76 -19.79 -10.81
N GLN A 104 16.59 -19.58 -9.79
CA GLN A 104 16.22 -18.79 -8.61
C GLN A 104 15.99 -17.31 -8.95
N MET A 105 16.82 -16.69 -9.79
CA MET A 105 16.61 -15.32 -10.27
C MET A 105 15.29 -15.18 -11.05
N LYS A 106 15.00 -16.09 -11.97
CA LYS A 106 13.72 -16.11 -12.70
C LYS A 106 12.52 -16.35 -11.77
N ALA A 107 12.66 -17.19 -10.74
CA ALA A 107 11.61 -17.34 -9.72
C ALA A 107 11.40 -16.06 -8.90
N ARG A 108 12.47 -15.35 -8.51
CA ARG A 108 12.40 -14.04 -7.83
C ARG A 108 11.73 -12.97 -8.72
N GLN A 109 12.11 -12.90 -10.00
CA GLN A 109 11.50 -11.99 -10.98
C GLN A 109 10.02 -12.31 -11.20
N ASN A 110 9.66 -13.58 -11.37
CA ASN A 110 8.27 -14.01 -11.54
C ASN A 110 7.41 -13.71 -10.30
N MET A 111 7.93 -13.85 -9.08
CA MET A 111 7.20 -13.43 -7.87
C MET A 111 7.03 -11.90 -7.79
N ARG A 112 8.04 -11.11 -8.16
CA ARG A 112 7.89 -9.64 -8.26
C ARG A 112 6.82 -9.26 -9.29
N ALA A 113 6.85 -9.89 -10.47
CA ALA A 113 5.88 -9.65 -11.55
C ALA A 113 4.45 -10.13 -11.20
N ALA A 114 4.32 -11.24 -10.47
CA ALA A 114 3.02 -11.70 -9.96
C ALA A 114 2.44 -10.69 -8.97
N ASN A 115 3.24 -10.23 -7.99
CA ASN A 115 2.81 -9.24 -7.01
C ASN A 115 2.37 -7.92 -7.67
N THR A 116 3.09 -7.41 -8.69
CA THR A 116 2.68 -6.19 -9.41
C THR A 116 1.44 -6.42 -10.28
N GLY A 117 1.26 -7.62 -10.84
CA GLY A 117 0.04 -8.03 -11.55
C GLY A 117 -1.17 -8.07 -10.64
N GLU A 118 -1.08 -8.75 -9.50
CA GLU A 118 -2.15 -8.84 -8.48
C GLU A 118 -2.48 -7.46 -7.91
N TYR A 119 -1.49 -6.61 -7.65
CA TYR A 119 -1.68 -5.23 -7.19
C TYR A 119 -2.41 -4.36 -8.21
N SER A 120 -2.03 -4.43 -9.49
CA SER A 120 -2.69 -3.68 -10.57
C SER A 120 -4.13 -4.18 -10.79
N LEU A 121 -4.36 -5.49 -10.72
CA LEU A 121 -5.70 -6.08 -10.76
C LEU A 121 -6.57 -5.63 -9.58
N TYR A 122 -6.00 -5.55 -8.37
CA TYR A 122 -6.71 -5.05 -7.18
C TYR A 122 -7.08 -3.57 -7.31
N THR A 123 -6.10 -2.72 -7.59
CA THR A 123 -6.27 -1.25 -7.54
C THR A 123 -7.06 -0.69 -8.73
N ARG A 124 -6.95 -1.27 -9.94
CA ARG A 124 -7.46 -0.65 -11.17
C ARG A 124 -8.66 -1.36 -11.83
N THR A 125 -9.20 -2.43 -11.25
CA THR A 125 -10.25 -3.24 -11.93
C THR A 125 -11.47 -3.56 -11.08
N TRP A 126 -12.57 -3.86 -11.79
CA TRP A 126 -13.79 -4.48 -11.24
C TRP A 126 -13.53 -5.77 -10.46
N LEU A 127 -12.49 -6.56 -10.81
CA LEU A 127 -12.14 -7.78 -10.08
C LEU A 127 -11.59 -7.44 -8.68
N GLY A 128 -10.79 -6.38 -8.56
CA GLY A 128 -10.35 -5.85 -7.27
C GLY A 128 -11.50 -5.35 -6.41
N TYR A 129 -12.45 -4.63 -7.01
CA TYR A 129 -13.68 -4.22 -6.33
C TYR A 129 -14.53 -5.43 -5.87
N LEU A 130 -14.62 -6.50 -6.66
CA LEU A 130 -15.26 -7.75 -6.25
C LEU A 130 -14.53 -8.45 -5.10
N PHE A 131 -13.20 -8.43 -5.11
CA PHE A 131 -12.36 -9.00 -4.04
C PHE A 131 -12.56 -8.24 -2.72
N TYR A 132 -12.50 -6.91 -2.73
CA TYR A 132 -12.89 -6.07 -1.59
C TYR A 132 -14.31 -6.40 -1.10
N ARG A 133 -15.31 -6.49 -2.00
CA ARG A 133 -16.68 -6.90 -1.62
C ARG A 133 -16.77 -8.34 -1.09
N GLN A 134 -15.79 -9.20 -1.34
CA GLN A 134 -15.69 -10.53 -0.72
C GLN A 134 -15.02 -10.46 0.66
N GLN A 135 -13.95 -9.68 0.82
CA GLN A 135 -13.34 -9.38 2.12
C GLN A 135 -14.37 -8.77 3.07
N LEU A 136 -15.07 -7.72 2.65
CA LEU A 136 -16.12 -7.02 3.41
C LEU A 136 -17.20 -7.97 3.95
N ARG A 137 -17.68 -8.92 3.13
CA ARG A 137 -18.64 -9.94 3.57
C ARG A 137 -18.04 -10.93 4.57
N ARG A 138 -16.80 -11.38 4.36
CA ARG A 138 -16.08 -12.26 5.30
C ARG A 138 -15.81 -11.57 6.64
N ALA A 139 -15.38 -10.32 6.58
CA ALA A 139 -15.10 -9.45 7.72
C ALA A 139 -16.34 -9.27 8.60
N ARG A 140 -17.47 -8.80 8.04
CA ARG A 140 -18.73 -8.64 8.79
C ARG A 140 -19.22 -9.94 9.43
N SER A 141 -18.99 -11.08 8.77
CA SER A 141 -19.34 -12.41 9.32
C SER A 141 -18.42 -12.84 10.47
N ARG A 142 -17.12 -12.51 10.41
CA ARG A 142 -16.12 -12.84 11.45
C ARG A 142 -16.09 -11.84 12.62
N TYR A 143 -16.42 -10.58 12.34
CA TYR A 143 -16.30 -9.42 13.20
C TYR A 143 -17.55 -8.52 13.12
N PRO A 144 -18.74 -9.01 13.52
CA PRO A 144 -20.02 -8.28 13.39
C PRO A 144 -20.14 -7.02 14.26
N LYS A 145 -19.14 -6.71 15.08
CA LYS A 145 -19.01 -5.48 15.88
C LYS A 145 -17.68 -4.75 15.62
N GLY A 146 -17.05 -5.01 14.47
CA GLY A 146 -15.68 -4.61 14.16
C GLY A 146 -14.63 -5.56 14.78
N HIS A 147 -13.40 -5.49 14.27
CA HIS A 147 -12.28 -6.31 14.75
C HIS A 147 -11.72 -5.88 16.11
N SER A 148 -12.04 -4.66 16.55
CA SER A 148 -11.52 -4.07 17.79
C SER A 148 -12.59 -3.28 18.55
N ARG A 149 -12.43 -3.16 19.86
CA ARG A 149 -13.17 -2.26 20.75
C ARG A 149 -12.45 -0.91 20.76
N THR A 150 -13.03 0.09 20.12
CA THR A 150 -12.48 1.45 20.06
C THR A 150 -13.04 2.31 21.19
N GLN A 151 -12.32 3.39 21.52
CA GLN A 151 -12.81 4.45 22.40
C GLN A 151 -12.73 5.77 21.63
N PRO A 152 -13.79 6.61 21.63
CA PRO A 152 -13.70 7.93 21.02
C PRO A 152 -12.78 8.83 21.85
N ARG A 153 -12.00 9.69 21.19
CA ARG A 153 -11.34 10.82 21.86
C ARG A 153 -12.23 12.05 21.79
N LEU A 154 -12.24 12.83 22.86
CA LEU A 154 -13.05 14.04 23.03
C LEU A 154 -12.13 15.20 23.40
N PHE A 155 -12.29 16.31 22.69
CA PHE A 155 -11.62 17.60 22.89
C PHE A 155 -12.68 18.71 22.94
N ASN A 156 -12.29 20.00 22.96
CA ASN A 156 -13.24 21.10 23.14
C ASN A 156 -14.17 21.33 21.93
N GLY A 157 -15.28 20.58 21.89
CA GLY A 157 -16.23 20.60 20.78
C GLY A 157 -15.81 19.72 19.59
N VAL A 158 -14.78 18.86 19.74
CA VAL A 158 -14.36 17.90 18.71
C VAL A 158 -14.40 16.47 19.27
N LYS A 159 -14.87 15.53 18.46
CA LYS A 159 -14.82 14.10 18.75
C LYS A 159 -14.17 13.36 17.59
N VAL A 160 -13.20 12.49 17.88
CA VAL A 160 -12.63 11.54 16.92
C VAL A 160 -13.09 10.14 17.31
N LEU A 161 -13.87 9.50 16.44
CA LEU A 161 -14.41 8.15 16.63
C LEU A 161 -13.72 7.16 15.66
N PRO A 162 -12.91 6.21 16.16
CA PRO A 162 -12.36 5.14 15.34
C PRO A 162 -13.42 4.05 15.10
N ILE A 163 -13.59 3.66 13.85
CA ILE A 163 -14.57 2.68 13.38
C ILE A 163 -13.77 1.48 12.81
N PRO A 164 -13.70 0.34 13.53
CA PRO A 164 -12.97 -0.83 13.06
C PRO A 164 -13.77 -1.53 11.95
N VAL A 165 -13.19 -1.57 10.75
CA VAL A 165 -13.80 -2.11 9.54
C VAL A 165 -12.93 -3.20 8.93
N LEU A 166 -13.49 -4.02 8.04
CA LEU A 166 -12.79 -5.15 7.42
C LEU A 166 -12.16 -6.08 8.48
N SER A 167 -10.95 -6.61 8.26
CA SER A 167 -10.26 -7.48 9.23
C SER A 167 -9.40 -6.71 10.23
N ASP A 168 -8.88 -5.54 9.84
CA ASP A 168 -7.86 -4.79 10.59
C ASP A 168 -7.82 -3.28 10.26
N ASN A 169 -8.48 -2.80 9.20
CA ASN A 169 -8.52 -1.38 8.82
C ASN A 169 -9.33 -0.52 9.81
N TYR A 170 -9.00 0.78 9.92
CA TYR A 170 -9.78 1.78 10.63
C TYR A 170 -10.30 2.87 9.66
N SER A 171 -11.62 3.02 9.62
CA SER A 171 -12.25 4.29 9.20
C SER A 171 -12.31 5.23 10.41
N TYR A 172 -12.31 6.54 10.19
CA TYR A 172 -12.47 7.54 11.25
C TYR A 172 -13.65 8.46 10.98
N LEU A 173 -14.38 8.83 12.04
CA LEU A 173 -15.40 9.87 11.99
C LEU A 173 -15.01 11.00 12.93
N ILE A 174 -14.65 12.14 12.34
CA ILE A 174 -14.29 13.39 13.03
C ILE A 174 -15.54 14.25 13.08
N ILE A 175 -15.90 14.77 14.25
CA ILE A 175 -17.18 15.47 14.49
C ILE A 175 -16.93 16.81 15.18
N ASP A 176 -17.46 17.90 14.65
CA ASP A 176 -17.75 19.12 15.43
C ASP A 176 -19.03 18.87 16.22
N THR A 177 -18.93 18.75 17.54
CA THR A 177 -20.05 18.34 18.39
C THR A 177 -21.04 19.47 18.66
N GLN A 178 -20.68 20.73 18.41
CA GLN A 178 -21.58 21.87 18.53
C GLN A 178 -22.35 22.11 17.23
N ALA A 179 -21.67 22.04 16.08
CA ALA A 179 -22.29 22.17 14.76
C ALA A 179 -23.02 20.88 14.32
N ARG A 180 -22.72 19.73 14.94
CA ARG A 180 -23.16 18.38 14.55
C ARG A 180 -22.81 18.01 13.11
N LEU A 181 -21.68 18.53 12.63
CA LEU A 181 -21.12 18.24 11.31
C LEU A 181 -20.00 17.20 11.46
N ALA A 182 -19.89 16.31 10.48
CA ALA A 182 -18.92 15.23 10.50
C ALA A 182 -18.13 15.09 9.19
N VAL A 183 -16.90 14.60 9.33
CA VAL A 183 -15.95 14.27 8.28
C VAL A 183 -15.55 12.81 8.47
N ALA A 184 -15.69 11.98 7.43
CA ALA A 184 -15.25 10.59 7.45
C ALA A 184 -13.91 10.43 6.74
N VAL A 185 -12.90 9.85 7.40
CA VAL A 185 -11.63 9.45 6.78
C VAL A 185 -11.69 7.97 6.43
N ASP A 186 -11.27 7.63 5.20
CA ASP A 186 -11.18 6.27 4.64
C ASP A 186 -12.39 5.38 4.98
N PRO A 187 -13.60 5.70 4.47
CA PRO A 187 -14.83 4.99 4.83
C PRO A 187 -14.98 3.64 4.11
N SER A 188 -14.13 2.67 4.44
CA SER A 188 -14.04 1.35 3.81
C SER A 188 -15.31 0.52 3.90
N ASP A 189 -15.99 0.53 5.06
CA ASP A 189 -17.30 -0.10 5.23
C ASP A 189 -18.41 0.97 5.31
N PRO A 190 -19.17 1.21 4.23
CA PRO A 190 -20.19 2.25 4.21
C PRO A 190 -21.37 1.96 5.16
N GLN A 191 -21.57 0.70 5.61
CA GLN A 191 -22.63 0.38 6.58
C GLN A 191 -22.16 0.63 8.02
N ALA A 192 -20.91 0.29 8.35
CA ALA A 192 -20.35 0.58 9.67
C ALA A 192 -20.18 2.09 9.91
N VAL A 193 -19.74 2.83 8.87
CA VAL A 193 -19.64 4.29 8.92
C VAL A 193 -21.03 4.93 8.99
N GLN A 194 -22.01 4.48 8.18
CA GLN A 194 -23.37 5.01 8.24
C GLN A 194 -24.05 4.77 9.60
N ALA A 195 -23.93 3.57 10.18
CA ALA A 195 -24.48 3.27 11.50
C ALA A 195 -23.83 4.13 12.61
N SER A 196 -22.57 4.54 12.42
CA SER A 196 -21.87 5.46 13.33
C SER A 196 -22.38 6.89 13.17
N ILE A 197 -22.58 7.38 11.94
CA ILE A 197 -23.19 8.69 11.65
C ILE A 197 -24.59 8.81 12.26
N GLU A 198 -25.42 7.77 12.08
CA GLU A 198 -26.79 7.71 12.62
C GLU A 198 -26.82 7.67 14.14
N LYS A 199 -25.94 6.87 14.76
CA LYS A 199 -25.82 6.77 16.23
C LYS A 199 -25.38 8.08 16.88
N GLU A 200 -24.50 8.83 16.21
CA GLU A 200 -23.96 10.11 16.72
C GLU A 200 -24.88 11.30 16.41
N GLY A 201 -25.88 11.14 15.52
CA GLY A 201 -26.87 12.17 15.22
C GLY A 201 -26.31 13.38 14.45
N VAL A 202 -25.35 13.11 13.55
CA VAL A 202 -24.54 14.11 12.82
C VAL A 202 -24.77 14.09 11.31
N THR A 203 -24.53 15.22 10.65
CA THR A 203 -24.56 15.34 9.18
C THR A 203 -23.17 15.10 8.61
N LEU A 204 -23.03 14.16 7.67
CA LEU A 204 -21.78 13.93 6.95
C LEU A 204 -21.61 15.00 5.86
N VAL A 205 -20.58 15.84 5.99
CA VAL A 205 -20.28 16.95 5.06
C VAL A 205 -19.13 16.61 4.12
N ALA A 206 -18.19 15.78 4.57
CA ALA A 206 -17.00 15.44 3.81
C ALA A 206 -16.56 13.99 4.01
N ILE A 207 -15.99 13.42 2.95
CA ILE A 207 -15.18 12.20 2.95
C ILE A 207 -13.76 12.60 2.56
N LEU A 208 -12.76 12.19 3.34
CA LEU A 208 -11.35 12.34 3.06
C LEU A 208 -10.77 10.97 2.74
N CYS A 209 -10.15 10.79 1.58
CA CYS A 209 -9.49 9.53 1.22
C CYS A 209 -7.99 9.71 1.15
N THR A 210 -7.25 8.96 1.97
CA THR A 210 -5.78 9.00 2.00
C THR A 210 -5.23 8.50 0.67
N HIS A 211 -5.79 7.41 0.14
CA HIS A 211 -5.37 6.81 -1.12
C HIS A 211 -6.46 5.93 -1.77
N LYS A 212 -6.17 5.37 -2.95
CA LYS A 212 -7.14 4.72 -3.86
C LYS A 212 -7.55 3.28 -3.55
N HIS A 213 -7.02 2.63 -2.52
CA HIS A 213 -7.26 1.20 -2.32
C HIS A 213 -8.68 0.95 -1.82
N TRP A 214 -9.29 -0.15 -2.25
CA TRP A 214 -10.71 -0.40 -1.99
C TRP A 214 -11.02 -0.61 -0.51
N ASP A 215 -10.04 -0.98 0.29
CA ASP A 215 -10.12 -1.07 1.74
C ASP A 215 -9.93 0.27 2.47
N HIS A 216 -9.86 1.39 1.72
CA HIS A 216 -9.94 2.76 2.22
C HIS A 216 -11.08 3.53 1.53
N SER A 217 -11.11 3.56 0.19
CA SER A 217 -12.10 4.29 -0.61
C SER A 217 -13.35 3.48 -1.00
N GLY A 218 -13.52 2.26 -0.48
CA GLY A 218 -14.53 1.30 -0.92
C GLY A 218 -15.99 1.66 -0.64
N GLY A 219 -16.24 2.51 0.36
CA GLY A 219 -17.57 3.00 0.69
C GLY A 219 -17.95 4.35 0.07
N ASN A 220 -17.00 5.06 -0.56
CA ASN A 220 -17.19 6.42 -1.11
C ASN A 220 -18.49 6.57 -1.89
N ARG A 221 -18.71 5.67 -2.87
CA ARG A 221 -19.93 5.64 -3.70
C ARG A 221 -21.20 5.56 -2.87
N ASP A 222 -21.23 4.64 -1.92
CA ASP A 222 -22.46 4.24 -1.24
C ASP A 222 -22.83 5.24 -0.13
N LEU A 223 -21.84 5.93 0.46
CA LEU A 223 -22.08 7.11 1.30
C LEU A 223 -22.45 8.36 0.49
N SER A 224 -21.74 8.69 -0.59
CA SER A 224 -22.03 9.89 -1.41
C SER A 224 -23.40 9.84 -2.07
N ARG A 225 -23.92 8.65 -2.37
CA ARG A 225 -25.31 8.46 -2.83
C ARG A 225 -26.36 8.64 -1.74
N ARG A 226 -25.98 8.52 -0.47
CA ARG A 226 -26.87 8.68 0.70
C ARG A 226 -26.84 10.09 1.27
N HIS A 227 -25.70 10.77 1.18
CA HIS A 227 -25.47 12.16 1.58
C HIS A 227 -25.08 12.96 0.34
N GLN A 228 -26.06 13.50 -0.40
CA GLN A 228 -25.82 14.06 -1.74
C GLN A 228 -24.94 15.33 -1.73
N ASP A 229 -24.99 16.10 -0.64
CA ASP A 229 -24.15 17.29 -0.43
C ASP A 229 -22.74 16.95 0.09
N CYS A 230 -22.44 15.68 0.34
CA CYS A 230 -21.15 15.25 0.88
C CYS A 230 -20.05 15.35 -0.18
N ARG A 231 -18.97 16.04 0.17
CA ARG A 231 -17.82 16.28 -0.70
C ARG A 231 -16.78 15.17 -0.51
N VAL A 232 -16.37 14.52 -1.60
CA VAL A 232 -15.29 13.51 -1.56
C VAL A 232 -14.00 14.19 -1.97
N TYR A 233 -13.03 14.18 -1.05
CA TYR A 233 -11.71 14.75 -1.21
C TYR A 233 -10.63 13.67 -1.26
N GLY A 234 -9.50 14.01 -1.88
CA GLY A 234 -8.36 13.12 -2.08
C GLY A 234 -7.48 13.61 -3.23
N SER A 235 -6.35 12.96 -3.48
CA SER A 235 -5.45 13.38 -4.55
C SER A 235 -6.04 13.05 -5.94
N PRO A 236 -6.00 13.98 -6.91
CA PRO A 236 -6.33 13.67 -8.30
C PRO A 236 -5.36 12.66 -8.93
N GLN A 237 -4.15 12.52 -8.38
CA GLN A 237 -3.11 11.61 -8.91
C GLN A 237 -3.44 10.13 -8.62
N ASP A 238 -4.26 9.85 -7.61
CA ASP A 238 -4.64 8.47 -7.24
C ASP A 238 -5.95 8.00 -7.89
N GLY A 239 -6.69 8.86 -8.59
CA GLY A 239 -7.95 8.46 -9.23
C GLY A 239 -9.02 7.98 -8.24
N ILE A 240 -9.08 8.64 -7.06
CA ILE A 240 -9.97 8.30 -5.94
C ILE A 240 -11.43 8.08 -6.41
N PRO A 241 -12.05 6.93 -6.10
CA PRO A 241 -13.43 6.65 -6.45
C PRO A 241 -14.40 7.72 -5.93
N TYR A 242 -15.21 8.29 -6.83
CA TYR A 242 -16.20 9.34 -6.54
C TYR A 242 -15.61 10.67 -6.05
N LEU A 243 -14.33 10.95 -6.30
CA LEU A 243 -13.70 12.26 -6.06
C LEU A 243 -14.52 13.41 -6.68
N THR A 244 -14.86 14.41 -5.87
CA THR A 244 -15.52 15.64 -6.34
C THR A 244 -14.70 16.90 -6.07
N HIS A 245 -13.81 16.87 -5.08
CA HIS A 245 -13.00 18.00 -4.64
C HIS A 245 -11.53 17.56 -4.52
N PRO A 246 -10.72 17.62 -5.61
CA PRO A 246 -9.32 17.24 -5.55
C PRO A 246 -8.52 18.12 -4.58
N LEU A 247 -7.53 17.53 -3.90
CA LEU A 247 -6.62 18.22 -2.98
C LEU A 247 -5.15 18.02 -3.38
N CYS A 248 -4.37 19.06 -3.09
CA CYS A 248 -2.92 19.16 -3.21
C CYS A 248 -2.25 19.27 -1.82
N HIS A 249 -0.92 19.37 -1.80
CA HIS A 249 -0.13 19.55 -0.57
C HIS A 249 -0.37 20.95 0.04
N GLN A 250 -0.59 21.02 1.36
CA GLN A 250 -1.04 22.17 2.18
C GLN A 250 -2.49 22.66 1.98
N ASP A 251 -3.31 22.07 1.10
CA ASP A 251 -4.71 22.46 0.98
C ASP A 251 -5.49 22.21 2.29
N VAL A 252 -6.41 23.10 2.65
CA VAL A 252 -7.21 23.03 3.89
C VAL A 252 -8.68 22.77 3.58
N VAL A 253 -9.26 21.77 4.25
CA VAL A 253 -10.69 21.48 4.30
C VAL A 253 -11.26 21.98 5.62
N SER A 254 -12.16 22.97 5.56
CA SER A 254 -12.85 23.54 6.72
C SER A 254 -14.27 22.98 6.87
N VAL A 255 -14.61 22.39 8.03
CA VAL A 255 -15.96 21.91 8.36
C VAL A 255 -16.31 22.25 9.81
N GLY A 256 -17.14 23.28 10.02
CA GLY A 256 -17.36 23.83 11.37
C GLY A 256 -16.04 24.38 11.93
N ARG A 257 -15.65 23.97 13.15
CA ARG A 257 -14.31 24.25 13.70
C ARG A 257 -13.18 23.36 13.15
N LEU A 258 -13.50 22.30 12.42
CA LEU A 258 -12.51 21.33 11.95
C LEU A 258 -11.70 21.98 10.81
N GLN A 259 -10.43 22.27 11.07
CA GLN A 259 -9.46 22.70 10.06
C GLN A 259 -8.55 21.51 9.75
N ILE A 260 -8.71 20.90 8.57
CA ILE A 260 -7.99 19.67 8.21
C ILE A 260 -7.12 19.94 7.00
N ARG A 261 -5.80 19.88 7.18
CA ARG A 261 -4.81 20.13 6.13
C ARG A 261 -4.39 18.82 5.46
N ALA A 262 -4.41 18.79 4.13
CA ALA A 262 -3.85 17.71 3.34
C ALA A 262 -2.33 17.89 3.19
N LEU A 263 -1.57 16.84 3.47
CA LEU A 263 -0.13 16.77 3.19
C LEU A 263 0.07 15.63 2.19
N ALA A 264 0.59 15.95 1.01
CA ALA A 264 0.98 14.91 0.05
C ALA A 264 2.19 14.13 0.57
N THR A 265 2.08 12.80 0.57
CA THR A 265 3.05 11.87 1.14
C THR A 265 3.20 10.62 0.23
N PRO A 266 3.65 10.81 -1.02
CA PRO A 266 3.80 9.71 -1.98
C PRO A 266 4.73 8.60 -1.47
N GLY A 267 4.44 7.35 -1.84
CA GLY A 267 5.29 6.21 -1.47
C GLY A 267 4.50 4.89 -1.48
N HIS A 268 3.45 4.82 -0.66
CA HIS A 268 2.53 3.69 -0.66
C HIS A 268 1.75 3.61 -1.99
N THR A 269 1.02 4.69 -2.30
CA THR A 269 0.60 5.02 -3.67
C THR A 269 1.29 6.31 -4.12
N GLN A 270 1.21 6.62 -5.42
CA GLN A 270 1.70 7.90 -5.95
C GLN A 270 0.87 9.10 -5.49
N GLY A 271 -0.45 8.93 -5.32
CA GLY A 271 -1.33 10.00 -4.86
C GLY A 271 -1.60 10.05 -3.35
N HIS A 272 -0.86 9.33 -2.51
CA HIS A 272 -1.18 9.23 -1.08
C HIS A 272 -1.14 10.61 -0.38
N LEU A 273 -2.19 10.93 0.37
CA LEU A 273 -2.30 12.09 1.26
C LEU A 273 -2.44 11.62 2.71
N VAL A 274 -1.84 12.35 3.66
CA VAL A 274 -2.22 12.30 5.07
C VAL A 274 -2.99 13.56 5.45
N TYR A 275 -3.84 13.46 6.46
CA TYR A 275 -4.70 14.57 6.90
C TYR A 275 -4.36 14.99 8.32
N LEU A 276 -3.92 16.23 8.48
CA LEU A 276 -3.61 16.84 9.77
C LEU A 276 -4.79 17.73 10.20
N LEU A 277 -5.58 17.26 11.16
CA LEU A 277 -6.55 18.09 11.89
C LEU A 277 -5.78 18.97 12.87
N ASP A 278 -5.91 20.29 12.70
CA ASP A 278 -5.27 21.33 13.51
C ASP A 278 -5.87 21.38 14.93
N GLY A 279 -5.00 21.35 15.94
CA GLY A 279 -5.36 21.37 17.36
C GLY A 279 -5.82 22.71 17.92
N GLU A 280 -5.36 23.84 17.35
CA GLU A 280 -5.59 25.18 17.90
C GLU A 280 -7.08 25.57 17.98
N PRO A 281 -7.93 25.35 16.94
CA PRO A 281 -9.35 25.71 16.99
C PRO A 281 -10.16 25.03 18.11
N TYR A 282 -9.65 23.92 18.68
CA TYR A 282 -10.26 23.22 19.80
C TYR A 282 -9.36 23.07 21.03
N LYS A 283 -8.25 23.82 21.10
CA LYS A 283 -7.31 23.85 22.24
C LYS A 283 -6.94 22.45 22.74
N GLY A 284 -6.53 21.59 21.82
CA GLY A 284 -6.07 20.21 22.10
C GLY A 284 -4.96 19.80 21.13
N PRO A 285 -4.45 18.56 21.23
CA PRO A 285 -3.41 18.07 20.34
C PRO A 285 -3.93 17.95 18.91
N SER A 286 -3.06 18.25 17.94
CA SER A 286 -3.32 17.97 16.52
C SER A 286 -3.49 16.47 16.28
N CYS A 287 -4.27 16.08 15.26
CA CYS A 287 -4.54 14.68 14.93
C CYS A 287 -4.15 14.37 13.48
N LEU A 288 -3.17 13.48 13.30
CA LEU A 288 -2.69 13.03 12.00
C LEU A 288 -3.35 11.70 11.61
N PHE A 289 -4.22 11.74 10.59
CA PHE A 289 -4.78 10.56 9.95
C PHE A 289 -3.84 10.13 8.82
N SER A 290 -3.05 9.10 9.08
CA SER A 290 -1.86 8.75 8.28
C SER A 290 -2.10 7.74 7.16
N GLY A 291 -3.29 7.13 7.10
CA GLY A 291 -3.60 6.07 6.14
C GLY A 291 -2.53 4.97 6.17
N ASP A 292 -1.94 4.72 5.01
CA ASP A 292 -0.91 3.72 4.78
C ASP A 292 0.51 4.29 4.64
N LEU A 293 0.73 5.56 4.97
CA LEU A 293 2.08 6.09 5.15
C LEU A 293 2.72 5.50 6.41
N LEU A 294 2.10 5.75 7.57
CA LEU A 294 2.68 5.55 8.90
C LEU A 294 1.71 4.76 9.77
N PHE A 295 2.23 3.70 10.40
CA PHE A 295 1.52 2.85 11.35
C PHE A 295 2.23 2.88 12.70
N LEU A 296 1.55 2.43 13.76
CA LEU A 296 2.20 2.23 15.06
C LEU A 296 3.36 1.23 14.90
N SER A 297 4.59 1.70 15.12
CA SER A 297 5.87 1.00 14.91
C SER A 297 6.16 0.53 13.47
N GLY A 298 5.47 1.04 12.45
CA GLY A 298 5.65 0.62 11.06
C GLY A 298 5.39 1.73 10.02
N CYS A 299 5.61 1.39 8.75
CA CYS A 299 5.16 2.18 7.60
C CYS A 299 4.49 1.27 6.55
N GLY A 300 3.87 1.88 5.54
CA GLY A 300 3.31 1.16 4.40
C GLY A 300 4.35 0.39 3.57
N ARG A 301 3.85 -0.53 2.74
CA ARG A 301 4.64 -1.05 1.61
C ARG A 301 4.77 0.01 0.53
N THR A 302 5.97 0.19 0.00
CA THR A 302 6.23 1.10 -1.12
C THR A 302 5.82 0.44 -2.44
N PHE A 303 4.53 0.48 -2.79
CA PHE A 303 4.02 -0.19 -4.00
C PHE A 303 4.23 0.63 -5.29
N GLU A 304 4.16 1.98 -5.22
CA GLU A 304 4.21 2.83 -6.41
C GLU A 304 5.26 3.97 -6.36
N GLY A 305 5.92 4.18 -5.22
CA GLY A 305 7.05 5.11 -5.06
C GLY A 305 8.41 4.42 -4.90
N THR A 306 9.44 5.19 -4.54
CA THR A 306 10.78 4.68 -4.20
C THR A 306 11.07 4.78 -2.69
N ALA A 307 12.22 4.28 -2.24
CA ALA A 307 12.65 4.42 -0.84
C ALA A 307 12.91 5.88 -0.46
N GLU A 308 13.48 6.66 -1.38
CA GLU A 308 13.72 8.11 -1.25
C GLU A 308 12.38 8.87 -1.18
N THR A 309 11.40 8.45 -1.99
CA THR A 309 10.05 9.02 -1.99
C THR A 309 9.35 8.78 -0.65
N MET A 310 9.40 7.52 -0.17
CA MET A 310 8.86 7.14 1.14
C MET A 310 9.58 7.86 2.28
N LEU A 311 10.92 8.02 2.20
CA LEU A 311 11.71 8.72 3.20
C LEU A 311 11.30 10.20 3.31
N SER A 312 11.17 10.91 2.17
CA SER A 312 10.71 12.31 2.14
C SER A 312 9.31 12.48 2.74
N SER A 313 8.43 11.51 2.48
CA SER A 313 7.08 11.46 3.05
C SER A 313 7.07 11.18 4.56
N LEU A 314 7.97 10.34 5.07
CA LEU A 314 8.15 10.13 6.50
C LEU A 314 8.81 11.33 7.19
N ASP A 315 9.77 11.97 6.53
CA ASP A 315 10.41 13.21 7.02
C ASP A 315 9.39 14.37 7.09
N THR A 316 8.42 14.41 6.17
CA THR A 316 7.30 15.37 6.22
C THR A 316 6.46 15.23 7.49
N VAL A 317 6.16 14.01 7.95
CA VAL A 317 5.44 13.81 9.23
C VAL A 317 6.35 13.86 10.45
N LEU A 318 7.66 13.63 10.30
CA LEU A 318 8.66 13.91 11.33
C LEU A 318 8.88 15.40 11.60
N GLY A 319 8.36 16.31 10.76
CA GLY A 319 8.33 17.75 11.01
C GLY A 319 7.19 18.23 11.92
N LEU A 320 6.35 17.33 12.45
CA LEU A 320 5.17 17.66 13.27
C LEU A 320 5.41 17.46 14.78
N GLU A 321 4.69 18.19 15.63
CA GLU A 321 4.86 18.19 17.09
C GLU A 321 4.75 16.80 17.74
N ASP A 322 5.51 16.57 18.82
CA ASP A 322 5.60 15.28 19.53
C ASP A 322 4.28 14.78 20.14
N ASP A 323 3.36 15.68 20.49
CA ASP A 323 2.05 15.36 21.06
C ASP A 323 0.98 15.04 19.99
N THR A 324 1.28 15.27 18.71
CA THR A 324 0.39 14.98 17.57
C THR A 324 -0.07 13.52 17.62
N LEU A 325 -1.39 13.32 17.68
CA LEU A 325 -2.00 11.99 17.79
C LEU A 325 -2.03 11.29 16.44
N LEU A 326 -1.46 10.08 16.37
CA LEU A 326 -1.39 9.26 15.16
C LEU A 326 -2.61 8.33 15.04
N TRP A 327 -3.30 8.42 13.91
CA TRP A 327 -4.48 7.65 13.55
C TRP A 327 -4.22 6.84 12.26
N PRO A 328 -3.72 5.59 12.39
CA PRO A 328 -3.24 4.77 11.28
C PRO A 328 -4.33 4.01 10.54
N GLY A 329 -4.11 3.71 9.26
CA GLY A 329 -5.04 2.95 8.42
C GLY A 329 -5.35 1.54 8.95
N HIS A 330 -4.42 0.89 9.66
CA HIS A 330 -4.53 -0.50 10.11
C HIS A 330 -4.06 -0.77 11.55
N GLU A 331 -4.67 -1.78 12.17
CA GLU A 331 -4.32 -2.39 13.46
C GLU A 331 -3.11 -3.35 13.36
N TYR A 332 -1.99 -2.85 12.83
CA TYR A 332 -0.75 -3.63 12.61
C TYR A 332 0.28 -3.54 13.75
N ALA A 333 -0.06 -2.88 14.86
CA ALA A 333 0.85 -2.55 15.95
C ALA A 333 1.65 -3.74 16.51
N GLU A 334 1.02 -4.90 16.67
CA GLU A 334 1.66 -6.09 17.26
C GLU A 334 2.68 -6.74 16.30
N GLU A 335 2.37 -6.87 15.00
CA GLU A 335 3.33 -7.34 14.00
C GLU A 335 4.48 -6.33 13.81
N ASN A 336 4.15 -5.03 13.79
CA ASN A 336 5.10 -3.95 13.62
C ASN A 336 6.13 -3.90 14.76
N LEU A 337 5.68 -3.97 16.01
CA LEU A 337 6.56 -4.04 17.18
C LEU A 337 7.32 -5.37 17.24
N GLY A 338 6.74 -6.47 16.74
CA GLY A 338 7.41 -7.77 16.61
C GLY A 338 8.59 -7.70 15.63
N PHE A 339 8.40 -7.06 14.48
CA PHE A 339 9.49 -6.76 13.55
C PHE A 339 10.52 -5.80 14.15
N ALA A 340 10.08 -4.71 14.79
CA ALA A 340 10.97 -3.74 15.43
C ALA A 340 11.83 -4.38 16.55
N GLY A 341 11.35 -5.44 17.22
CA GLY A 341 12.13 -6.22 18.18
C GLY A 341 13.16 -7.19 17.58
N VAL A 342 13.08 -7.50 16.28
CA VAL A 342 14.15 -8.18 15.54
C VAL A 342 15.23 -7.19 15.10
N VAL A 343 14.87 -5.92 14.91
CA VAL A 343 15.78 -4.85 14.47
C VAL A 343 16.49 -4.19 15.66
N GLU A 344 15.75 -3.71 16.65
CA GLU A 344 16.26 -3.11 17.88
C GLU A 344 15.87 -3.98 19.10
N PRO A 345 16.61 -5.07 19.38
CA PRO A 345 16.29 -6.00 20.47
C PRO A 345 16.40 -5.32 21.85
N GLU A 346 17.30 -4.35 22.02
CA GLU A 346 17.56 -3.66 23.28
C GLU A 346 16.73 -2.39 23.50
N ASN A 347 15.89 -1.99 22.51
CA ASN A 347 15.05 -0.79 22.63
C ASN A 347 13.93 -0.99 23.68
N LEU A 348 14.16 -0.44 24.88
CA LEU A 348 13.25 -0.53 26.02
C LEU A 348 11.91 0.22 25.79
N ALA A 349 11.88 1.26 24.94
CA ALA A 349 10.62 1.94 24.61
C ALA A 349 9.74 1.04 23.74
N ARG A 350 10.33 0.38 22.74
CA ARG A 350 9.70 -0.62 21.87
C ARG A 350 9.17 -1.81 22.68
N GLU A 351 9.95 -2.31 23.64
CA GLU A 351 9.52 -3.39 24.53
C GLU A 351 8.34 -2.99 25.44
N ARG A 352 8.39 -1.82 26.08
CA ARG A 352 7.27 -1.28 26.88
C ARG A 352 6.00 -1.11 26.05
N LYS A 353 6.11 -0.61 24.80
CA LYS A 353 4.98 -0.46 23.89
C LYS A 353 4.41 -1.81 23.46
N MET A 354 5.26 -2.81 23.17
CA MET A 354 4.83 -4.20 22.86
C MET A 354 3.96 -4.77 23.97
N GLN A 355 4.43 -4.72 25.21
CA GLN A 355 3.69 -5.24 26.36
C GLN A 355 2.36 -4.49 26.59
N TRP A 356 2.31 -3.19 26.28
CA TRP A 356 1.05 -2.43 26.30
C TRP A 356 0.10 -2.84 25.18
N VAL A 357 0.60 -3.02 23.95
CA VAL A 357 -0.16 -3.49 22.79
C VAL A 357 -0.77 -4.86 23.06
N GLN A 358 0.02 -5.84 23.50
CA GLN A 358 -0.46 -7.18 23.84
C GLN A 358 -1.60 -7.15 24.87
N ARG A 359 -1.50 -6.30 25.90
CA ARG A 359 -2.60 -6.08 26.86
C ARG A 359 -3.85 -5.49 26.20
N GLN A 360 -3.73 -4.56 25.26
CA GLN A 360 -4.89 -4.08 24.49
C GLN A 360 -5.49 -5.20 23.62
N ARG A 361 -4.65 -5.92 22.86
CA ARG A 361 -5.11 -6.95 21.90
C ARG A 361 -5.76 -8.16 22.58
N MET A 362 -5.32 -8.56 23.78
CA MET A 362 -6.02 -9.58 24.59
C MET A 362 -7.47 -9.20 24.90
N GLU A 363 -7.74 -7.93 25.22
CA GLU A 363 -9.11 -7.42 25.40
C GLU A 363 -9.80 -7.00 24.09
N ARG A 364 -9.14 -7.23 22.95
CA ARG A 364 -9.46 -6.70 21.61
C ARG A 364 -9.61 -5.18 21.55
N LYS A 365 -8.98 -4.43 22.46
CA LYS A 365 -8.95 -2.95 22.42
C LYS A 365 -8.09 -2.47 21.26
N SER A 366 -8.49 -1.37 20.63
CA SER A 366 -7.68 -0.67 19.63
C SER A 366 -6.36 -0.18 20.23
N THR A 367 -5.28 -0.20 19.45
CA THR A 367 -3.99 0.39 19.87
C THR A 367 -3.81 1.85 19.47
N CYS A 368 -4.72 2.42 18.67
CA CYS A 368 -4.67 3.83 18.26
C CYS A 368 -5.47 4.74 19.22
N PRO A 369 -5.07 6.01 19.40
CA PRO A 369 -3.87 6.64 18.83
C PRO A 369 -2.60 6.39 19.66
N SER A 370 -1.44 6.42 19.00
CA SER A 370 -0.14 6.76 19.62
C SER A 370 0.15 8.26 19.43
N THR A 371 1.30 8.76 19.87
CA THR A 371 1.80 10.10 19.49
C THR A 371 3.02 10.00 18.59
N LEU A 372 3.34 11.06 17.82
CA LEU A 372 4.54 11.06 16.99
C LEU A 372 5.85 11.00 17.82
N GLY A 373 5.86 11.60 19.01
CA GLY A 373 6.96 11.46 19.98
C GLY A 373 7.13 10.03 20.49
N GLU A 374 6.03 9.29 20.70
CA GLU A 374 6.12 7.84 20.95
C GLU A 374 6.73 7.11 19.75
N GLU A 375 6.24 7.34 18.52
CA GLU A 375 6.74 6.65 17.32
C GLU A 375 8.24 6.89 17.10
N ARG A 376 8.74 8.11 17.29
CA ARG A 376 10.18 8.45 17.23
C ARG A 376 11.05 7.58 18.15
N SER A 377 10.48 7.07 19.25
CA SER A 377 11.21 6.24 20.21
C SER A 377 11.31 4.74 19.83
N TYR A 378 10.41 4.20 18.99
CA TYR A 378 10.36 2.76 18.70
C TYR A 378 10.04 2.35 17.25
N ASN A 379 9.69 3.27 16.36
CA ASN A 379 9.36 2.97 14.97
C ASN A 379 10.62 2.98 14.10
N PRO A 380 11.13 1.83 13.62
CA PRO A 380 12.40 1.77 12.92
C PRO A 380 12.40 2.58 11.61
N PHE A 381 11.24 2.82 11.00
CA PHE A 381 11.15 3.61 9.76
C PHE A 381 11.29 5.12 10.02
N LEU A 382 10.95 5.59 11.23
CA LEU A 382 11.21 6.97 11.67
C LEU A 382 12.63 7.17 12.20
N ARG A 383 13.26 6.09 12.67
CA ARG A 383 14.58 6.08 13.33
C ARG A 383 15.77 5.94 12.36
N THR A 384 15.57 6.10 11.05
CA THR A 384 16.62 5.97 10.01
C THR A 384 17.79 6.95 10.17
N HIS A 385 17.59 8.05 10.91
CA HIS A 385 18.62 9.03 11.26
C HIS A 385 19.40 8.68 12.55
N CYS A 386 18.94 7.70 13.33
CA CYS A 386 19.52 7.32 14.62
C CYS A 386 20.75 6.41 14.42
N PRO A 387 21.92 6.72 15.01
CA PRO A 387 23.12 5.87 14.90
C PRO A 387 22.91 4.44 15.42
N GLU A 388 22.06 4.26 16.44
CA GLU A 388 21.80 2.96 17.06
C GLU A 388 21.07 2.01 16.08
N LEU A 389 20.12 2.55 15.31
CA LEU A 389 19.43 1.79 14.27
C LEU A 389 20.35 1.51 13.08
N GLN A 390 21.17 2.49 12.71
CA GLN A 390 22.15 2.33 11.63
C GLN A 390 23.14 1.19 11.96
N GLU A 391 23.65 1.14 13.20
CA GLU A 391 24.51 0.05 13.68
C GLU A 391 23.76 -1.28 13.73
N ALA A 392 22.56 -1.34 14.33
CA ALA A 392 21.78 -2.57 14.44
C ALA A 392 21.37 -3.18 13.08
N VAL A 393 21.41 -2.39 12.00
CA VAL A 393 21.09 -2.82 10.62
C VAL A 393 22.34 -2.91 9.73
N ARG A 394 23.56 -2.62 10.22
CA ARG A 394 24.79 -2.83 9.44
C ARG A 394 24.99 -4.32 9.09
N PRO A 395 25.61 -4.66 7.94
CA PRO A 395 26.12 -6.01 7.72
C PRO A 395 27.13 -6.37 8.81
N GLY A 396 27.20 -7.64 9.21
CA GLY A 396 28.32 -8.14 10.01
C GLY A 396 29.66 -8.02 9.24
N PRO A 397 30.81 -8.21 9.91
CA PRO A 397 32.13 -7.84 9.39
C PRO A 397 32.52 -8.59 8.10
N GLY A 398 32.21 -7.97 6.97
CA GLY A 398 32.85 -8.20 5.67
C GLY A 398 33.92 -7.14 5.39
N PRO A 399 34.55 -7.14 4.20
CA PRO A 399 35.43 -6.05 3.80
C PRO A 399 34.65 -4.72 3.79
N ALA A 400 35.22 -3.70 4.43
CA ALA A 400 34.61 -2.38 4.51
C ALA A 400 34.81 -1.62 3.20
N GLU A 401 33.79 -1.65 2.34
CA GLU A 401 33.61 -0.59 1.34
C GLU A 401 33.01 0.61 2.08
N ASP A 402 33.79 1.68 2.23
CA ASP A 402 33.47 2.90 3.02
C ASP A 402 32.37 3.79 2.39
N ALA A 403 31.47 3.20 1.61
CA ALA A 403 30.25 3.82 1.13
C ALA A 403 29.20 3.82 2.26
N GLY A 404 29.12 4.91 3.01
CA GLY A 404 28.13 5.09 4.08
C GLY A 404 26.69 4.97 3.57
N CYS A 405 26.05 3.84 3.87
CA CYS A 405 24.66 3.52 3.50
C CYS A 405 23.70 4.68 3.82
N SER A 406 23.01 5.19 2.80
CA SER A 406 22.11 6.33 2.93
C SER A 406 20.85 5.99 3.74
N ARG A 407 20.17 7.01 4.26
CA ARG A 407 18.88 6.84 4.94
C ARG A 407 17.82 6.17 4.05
N ALA A 408 17.90 6.34 2.73
CA ALA A 408 16.98 5.74 1.77
C ALA A 408 17.28 4.25 1.56
N GLU A 409 18.54 3.87 1.36
CA GLU A 409 18.96 2.47 1.26
C GLU A 409 18.71 1.70 2.56
N LEU A 410 18.93 2.34 3.72
CA LEU A 410 18.56 1.81 5.03
C LEU A 410 17.04 1.58 5.14
N LEU A 411 16.22 2.54 4.69
CA LEU A 411 14.77 2.38 4.63
C LEU A 411 14.37 1.24 3.70
N GLU A 412 14.97 1.12 2.51
CA GLU A 412 14.68 0.01 1.58
C GLU A 412 15.07 -1.34 2.20
N LYS A 413 16.21 -1.42 2.89
CA LYS A 413 16.67 -2.61 3.60
C LYS A 413 15.71 -2.99 4.74
N LEU A 414 15.28 -2.02 5.56
CA LEU A 414 14.26 -2.23 6.60
C LEU A 414 12.92 -2.70 6.01
N ARG A 415 12.49 -2.11 4.89
CA ARG A 415 11.25 -2.46 4.17
C ARG A 415 11.31 -3.89 3.64
N ARG A 416 12.39 -4.24 2.92
CA ARG A 416 12.70 -5.60 2.45
C ARG A 416 12.73 -6.62 3.61
N LEU A 417 13.34 -6.26 4.74
CA LEU A 417 13.39 -7.12 5.93
C LEU A 417 12.00 -7.33 6.54
N LYS A 418 11.15 -6.29 6.66
CA LYS A 418 9.77 -6.45 7.16
C LYS A 418 8.90 -7.25 6.21
N ASP A 419 9.06 -7.10 4.90
CA ASP A 419 8.27 -7.85 3.92
C ASP A 419 8.69 -9.32 3.78
N LEU A 420 9.86 -9.68 4.29
CA LEU A 420 10.30 -11.07 4.51
C LEU A 420 10.00 -11.57 5.93
N HIS A 421 9.82 -10.67 6.91
CA HIS A 421 9.44 -11.01 8.27
C HIS A 421 8.08 -11.68 8.27
N LYS A 422 7.99 -12.83 8.95
CA LYS A 422 6.73 -13.50 9.26
C LYS A 422 6.61 -13.53 10.76
N SER A 423 5.54 -12.95 11.29
CA SER A 423 5.16 -13.23 12.68
C SER A 423 5.13 -14.75 12.87
N LYS A 424 5.69 -15.18 13.99
CA LYS A 424 5.50 -16.55 14.49
C LYS A 424 4.15 -16.67 15.19
#